data_AF-A0A8D8J5Y4-F1
#
_entry.id   AF-A0A8D8J5Y4-F1
#
_cell.length_a   1.000
_cell.length_b   1.000
_cell.length_c   1.000
_cell.angle_alpha   90.00
_cell.angle_beta   90.00
_cell.angle_gamma   90.00
#
_symmetry.space_group_name_H-M   'P 1'
#
loop_
_entity.id
_entity.type
_entity.pdbx_description
1 polymer ?
#
loop_
_entity_poly.entity_id
_entity_poly.type
_entity_poly.pdbx_seq_one_letter_code
_entity_poly.pdbx_strand_id
1 'polypeptide(L)'
;TADKNKTKLLKCHCDICKDQNYVCETDGLCFTSLSLEHGTYKYSYRCLERRILTPPDNPIWCREKSPVGRYHTMGCCDSNYCNGQIVFPNGTSSTSEPYYGTASNATESPEVKEMDLALLMVLAVGGVMAFALC
;
A
#
# COMPACT_ATOMS: atom_id res chain seq x y z
N THR A 1 -40.06 -17.52 9.82
CA THR A 1 -38.64 -17.70 9.47
C THR A 1 -38.06 -16.34 9.12
N ALA A 2 -37.54 -15.63 10.12
CA ALA A 2 -37.15 -14.22 10.03
C ALA A 2 -35.61 -14.04 10.10
N ASP A 3 -34.86 -14.93 9.45
CA ASP A 3 -33.39 -14.91 9.43
C ASP A 3 -32.83 -14.87 8.00
N LYS A 4 -33.48 -14.14 7.09
CA LYS A 4 -33.01 -13.94 5.70
C LYS A 4 -32.48 -12.54 5.42
N ASN A 5 -32.24 -11.70 6.43
CA ASN A 5 -31.65 -10.38 6.19
C ASN A 5 -30.77 -9.87 7.33
N LYS A 6 -29.96 -10.76 7.93
CA LYS A 6 -28.79 -10.27 8.66
C LYS A 6 -27.71 -9.99 7.63
N THR A 7 -27.61 -8.72 7.20
CA THR A 7 -26.47 -8.26 6.40
C THR A 7 -25.21 -8.63 7.15
N LYS A 8 -24.47 -9.63 6.65
CA LYS A 8 -23.21 -10.04 7.24
C LYS A 8 -22.25 -8.87 7.08
N LEU A 9 -21.90 -8.24 8.20
CA LEU A 9 -20.91 -7.18 8.22
C LEU A 9 -19.52 -7.83 8.18
N LEU A 10 -18.85 -7.68 7.04
CA LEU A 10 -17.55 -8.25 6.72
C LEU A 10 -16.44 -7.34 7.23
N LYS A 11 -15.46 -7.89 7.95
CA LYS A 11 -14.27 -7.15 8.40
C LYS A 11 -13.12 -7.38 7.44
N CYS A 12 -12.45 -6.32 7.01
CA CYS A 12 -11.31 -6.39 6.09
C CYS A 12 -10.11 -5.62 6.63
N HIS A 13 -8.90 -5.99 6.21
CA HIS A 13 -7.73 -5.14 6.44
C HIS A 13 -7.83 -3.88 5.57
N CYS A 14 -7.36 -2.75 6.09
CA CYS A 14 -7.40 -1.45 5.43
C CYS A 14 -6.17 -0.60 5.77
N ASP A 15 -5.31 -0.25 4.80
CA ASP A 15 -4.09 0.52 5.05
C ASP A 15 -4.34 2.03 5.28
N ILE A 16 -5.47 2.60 4.84
CA ILE A 16 -5.82 4.02 5.09
C ILE A 16 -6.62 4.25 6.38
N CYS A 17 -7.17 3.19 6.97
CA CYS A 17 -8.07 3.27 8.12
C CYS A 17 -7.29 3.33 9.46
N LYS A 18 -6.36 4.29 9.58
CA LYS A 18 -5.44 4.38 10.74
C LYS A 18 -6.16 4.62 12.07
N ASP A 19 -7.24 5.38 12.03
CA ASP A 19 -8.13 5.68 13.14
C ASP A 19 -8.97 4.47 13.60
N GLN A 20 -9.09 3.44 12.75
CA GLN A 20 -9.86 2.23 12.99
C GLN A 20 -8.99 0.98 13.14
N ASN A 21 -7.74 1.16 13.62
CA ASN A 21 -6.77 0.06 13.78
C ASN A 21 -6.54 -0.74 12.49
N TYR A 22 -6.55 -0.07 11.34
CA TYR A 22 -6.36 -0.70 10.02
C TYR A 22 -7.41 -1.76 9.67
N VAL A 23 -8.63 -1.58 10.18
CA VAL A 23 -9.79 -2.45 9.92
C VAL A 23 -10.95 -1.60 9.40
N CYS A 24 -11.65 -2.10 8.39
CA CYS A 24 -12.91 -1.53 7.94
C CYS A 24 -14.01 -2.61 7.91
N GLU A 25 -15.26 -2.18 8.01
CA GLU A 25 -16.45 -3.02 7.97
C GLU A 25 -17.28 -2.72 6.72
N THR A 26 -17.77 -3.75 6.04
CA THR A 26 -18.51 -3.59 4.77
C THR A 26 -19.58 -4.66 4.57
N ASP A 27 -20.58 -4.32 3.76
CA ASP A 27 -21.62 -5.23 3.27
C ASP A 27 -21.31 -5.83 1.88
N GLY A 28 -20.14 -5.48 1.31
CA GLY A 28 -19.67 -5.99 0.04
C GLY A 28 -18.50 -6.97 0.20
N LEU A 29 -17.32 -6.59 -0.29
CA LEU A 29 -16.15 -7.46 -0.42
C LEU A 29 -14.90 -6.81 0.17
N CYS A 30 -13.96 -7.64 0.62
CA CYS A 30 -12.61 -7.18 0.90
C CYS A 30 -11.81 -7.11 -0.40
N PHE A 31 -11.01 -6.05 -0.56
CA PHE A 31 -10.19 -5.79 -1.74
C PHE A 31 -8.71 -5.79 -1.37
N THR A 32 -7.92 -6.35 -2.29
CA THR A 32 -6.45 -6.28 -2.29
C THR A 32 -5.96 -6.00 -3.69
N SER A 33 -4.96 -5.13 -3.81
CA SER A 33 -4.20 -4.95 -5.04
C SER A 33 -2.70 -4.93 -4.77
N LEU A 34 -1.94 -5.28 -5.79
CA LEU A 34 -0.49 -5.14 -5.84
C LEU A 34 -0.13 -4.25 -7.03
N SER A 35 0.53 -3.13 -6.75
CA SER A 35 0.99 -2.17 -7.76
C SER A 35 2.50 -2.08 -7.75
N LEU A 36 3.13 -1.91 -8.92
CA LEU A 36 4.54 -1.57 -9.03
C LEU A 36 4.70 -0.04 -9.04
N GLU A 37 5.22 0.51 -7.95
CA GLU A 37 5.43 1.95 -7.76
C GLU A 37 6.93 2.22 -7.56
N HIS A 38 7.54 3.02 -8.44
CA HIS A 38 8.98 3.33 -8.41
C HIS A 38 9.89 2.08 -8.28
N GLY A 39 9.54 1.00 -8.98
CA GLY A 39 10.28 -0.27 -8.94
C GLY A 39 10.04 -1.11 -7.69
N THR A 40 9.17 -0.68 -6.77
CA THR A 40 8.80 -1.43 -5.56
C THR A 40 7.35 -1.88 -5.65
N TYR A 41 7.09 -3.14 -5.35
CA TYR A 41 5.72 -3.63 -5.25
C TYR A 41 5.07 -3.15 -3.94
N LYS A 42 3.85 -2.63 -4.05
CA LYS A 42 3.05 -2.09 -2.95
C LYS A 42 1.70 -2.78 -2.90
N TYR A 43 1.36 -3.35 -1.75
CA TYR A 43 0.02 -3.84 -1.47
C TYR A 43 -0.90 -2.69 -1.06
N SER A 44 -2.16 -2.79 -1.41
CA SER A 44 -3.23 -1.90 -0.93
C SER A 44 -4.44 -2.72 -0.55
N TYR A 45 -5.08 -2.36 0.55
CA TYR A 45 -6.15 -3.07 1.22
C TYR A 45 -7.32 -2.13 1.51
N ARG A 46 -8.53 -2.53 1.11
CA ARG A 46 -9.73 -1.69 1.26
C ARG A 46 -10.97 -2.55 1.48
N CYS A 47 -12.02 -1.90 1.98
CA CYS A 47 -13.39 -2.41 1.88
C CYS A 47 -14.06 -1.89 0.61
N LEU A 48 -14.80 -2.75 -0.09
CA LEU A 48 -15.68 -2.35 -1.19
C LEU A 48 -17.12 -2.51 -0.75
N GLU A 49 -17.85 -1.40 -0.71
CA GLU A 49 -19.27 -1.38 -0.40
C GLU A 49 -20.10 -2.05 -1.51
N ARG A 50 -21.20 -2.72 -1.14
CA ARG A 50 -22.08 -3.43 -2.09
C ARG A 50 -22.50 -2.54 -3.26
N ARG A 51 -22.76 -1.24 -3.01
CA ARG A 51 -23.23 -0.28 -4.03
C ARG A 51 -22.24 -0.01 -5.16
N ILE A 52 -20.94 -0.20 -4.94
CA ILE A 52 -19.90 0.02 -5.97
C ILE A 52 -19.52 -1.26 -6.73
N LEU A 53 -20.08 -2.40 -6.32
CA LEU A 53 -19.82 -3.70 -6.93
C LEU A 53 -20.68 -3.89 -8.20
N THR A 54 -20.26 -3.23 -9.28
CA THR A 54 -20.93 -3.31 -10.58
C THR A 54 -20.08 -4.05 -11.60
N PRO A 55 -20.64 -5.02 -12.36
CA PRO A 55 -21.94 -5.68 -12.13
C PRO A 55 -21.92 -6.57 -10.86
N PRO A 56 -23.09 -6.87 -10.26
CA PRO A 56 -23.17 -7.56 -8.97
C PRO A 56 -22.52 -8.94 -8.93
N ASP A 57 -22.59 -9.70 -10.03
CA ASP A 57 -22.10 -11.08 -10.11
C ASP A 57 -20.61 -11.17 -10.47
N ASN A 58 -20.06 -10.10 -11.06
CA ASN A 58 -18.66 -10.05 -11.46
C ASN A 58 -18.14 -8.60 -11.39
N PRO A 59 -17.93 -8.06 -10.17
CA PRO A 59 -17.60 -6.65 -9.99
C PRO A 59 -16.31 -6.27 -10.69
N ILE A 60 -16.28 -5.11 -11.36
CA ILE A 60 -15.10 -4.65 -12.10
C ILE A 60 -13.85 -4.55 -11.23
N TRP A 61 -14.02 -4.21 -9.95
CA TRP A 61 -12.96 -4.13 -8.94
C TRP A 61 -12.30 -5.48 -8.61
N CYS A 62 -12.98 -6.59 -8.91
CA CYS A 62 -12.53 -7.94 -8.58
C CYS A 62 -12.00 -8.69 -9.81
N ARG A 63 -12.09 -8.08 -11.00
CA ARG A 63 -11.54 -8.64 -12.22
C ARG A 63 -10.07 -8.31 -12.27
N GLU A 64 -9.22 -9.32 -12.37
CA GLU A 64 -7.83 -9.10 -12.72
C GLU A 64 -7.77 -8.46 -14.11
N LYS A 65 -7.33 -7.20 -14.19
CA LYS A 65 -7.28 -6.43 -15.44
C LYS A 65 -5.93 -6.48 -16.14
N SER A 66 -4.89 -7.03 -15.51
CA SER A 66 -3.58 -7.10 -16.15
C SER A 66 -3.50 -8.29 -17.08
N PRO A 67 -3.22 -8.09 -18.38
CA PRO A 67 -2.57 -9.15 -19.14
C PRO A 67 -1.27 -9.48 -18.41
N VAL A 68 -1.06 -10.76 -18.11
CA VAL A 68 0.13 -11.38 -17.51
C VAL A 68 1.39 -10.52 -17.75
N GLY A 69 1.73 -9.62 -16.82
CA GLY A 69 2.55 -8.46 -17.23
C GLY A 69 2.80 -7.30 -16.25
N ARG A 70 2.94 -7.60 -14.95
CA ARG A 70 3.86 -6.94 -13.98
C ARG A 70 3.54 -5.60 -13.28
N TYR A 71 2.56 -4.78 -13.68
CA TYR A 71 2.41 -3.45 -13.03
C TYR A 71 1.28 -3.33 -12.02
N HIS A 72 0.16 -4.03 -12.22
CA HIS A 72 -0.97 -3.94 -11.31
C HIS A 72 -1.84 -5.20 -11.38
N THR A 73 -2.06 -5.85 -10.24
CA THR A 73 -2.99 -6.98 -10.10
C THR A 73 -3.89 -6.75 -8.89
N MET A 74 -5.09 -7.31 -8.92
CA MET A 74 -6.11 -7.07 -7.89
C MET A 74 -6.96 -8.32 -7.69
N GLY A 75 -7.51 -8.44 -6.49
CA GLY A 75 -8.38 -9.53 -6.10
C GLY A 75 -9.37 -9.12 -5.01
N CYS A 76 -10.44 -9.90 -4.89
CA CYS A 76 -11.46 -9.72 -3.87
C CYS A 76 -11.76 -11.04 -3.15
N CYS A 77 -12.32 -10.95 -1.95
CA CYS A 77 -12.77 -12.10 -1.16
C CYS A 77 -13.86 -11.69 -0.16
N ASP A 78 -14.57 -12.67 0.42
CA ASP A 78 -15.84 -12.49 1.18
C ASP A 78 -15.83 -13.07 2.62
N SER A 79 -14.64 -13.36 3.15
CA SER A 79 -14.42 -13.83 4.52
C SER A 79 -13.61 -12.83 5.36
N ASN A 80 -13.74 -12.86 6.69
CA ASN A 80 -13.13 -11.83 7.54
C ASN A 80 -11.60 -11.84 7.39
N TYR A 81 -11.02 -10.66 7.15
CA TYR A 81 -9.57 -10.41 7.01
C TYR A 81 -8.90 -11.19 5.86
N CYS A 82 -9.68 -11.74 4.93
CA CYS A 82 -9.18 -12.59 3.84
C CYS A 82 -8.24 -11.86 2.88
N ASN A 83 -8.38 -10.54 2.76
CA ASN A 83 -7.64 -9.76 1.79
C ASN A 83 -6.14 -9.69 2.10
N GLY A 84 -5.75 -9.88 3.37
CA GLY A 84 -4.35 -10.04 3.77
C GLY A 84 -3.70 -11.38 3.37
N GLN A 85 -4.50 -12.35 2.88
CA GLN A 85 -4.03 -13.68 2.49
C GLN A 85 -3.88 -13.84 0.97
N ILE A 86 -4.30 -12.84 0.19
CA ILE A 86 -4.19 -12.86 -1.27
C ILE A 86 -2.73 -12.61 -1.65
N VAL A 87 -2.08 -13.62 -2.23
CA VAL A 87 -0.70 -13.55 -2.71
C VAL A 87 -0.70 -13.48 -4.24
N PHE A 88 0.04 -12.52 -4.79
CA PHE A 88 0.24 -12.41 -6.23
C PHE A 88 1.62 -12.92 -6.65
N PRO A 89 1.76 -13.60 -7.80
CA PRO A 89 3.02 -14.20 -8.25
C PRO A 89 4.16 -13.18 -8.44
N ASN A 90 3.84 -11.92 -8.71
CA ASN A 90 4.81 -10.84 -8.87
C ASN A 90 5.20 -10.13 -7.55
N GLY A 91 4.49 -10.41 -6.45
CA GLY A 91 4.68 -9.76 -5.15
C GLY A 91 5.71 -10.43 -4.24
N THR A 92 6.47 -11.41 -4.74
CA THR A 92 7.44 -12.19 -3.96
C THR A 92 8.86 -11.61 -3.96
N SER A 93 9.06 -10.36 -4.41
CA SER A 93 10.36 -9.70 -4.31
C SER A 93 10.32 -8.59 -3.24
N SER A 94 10.97 -8.92 -2.12
CA SER A 94 11.31 -8.09 -0.95
C SER A 94 10.24 -7.97 0.14
N THR A 95 10.60 -8.52 1.32
CA THR A 95 9.93 -8.48 2.63
C THR A 95 8.64 -9.28 2.78
N SER A 96 8.76 -10.60 2.76
CA SER A 96 7.88 -11.47 3.55
C SER A 96 8.30 -11.42 5.02
N GLU A 97 7.91 -10.36 5.73
CA GLU A 97 7.64 -10.49 7.17
C GLU A 97 6.11 -10.47 7.36
N PRO A 98 5.51 -11.52 7.94
CA PRO A 98 4.14 -11.48 8.38
C PRO A 98 4.01 -10.40 9.48
N TYR A 99 3.24 -9.34 9.24
CA TYR A 99 2.95 -8.33 10.25
C TYR A 99 1.98 -8.91 11.29
N TYR A 100 2.50 -9.76 12.17
CA TYR A 100 1.95 -9.95 13.52
C TYR A 100 2.57 -8.87 14.40
N GLY A 101 1.75 -7.92 14.82
CA GLY A 101 2.18 -6.86 15.73
C GLY A 101 2.86 -7.43 16.96
N THR A 102 4.14 -7.13 17.11
CA THR A 102 4.89 -7.31 18.35
C THR A 102 5.73 -6.06 18.55
N ALA A 103 5.46 -5.33 19.64
CA ALA A 103 6.31 -4.24 20.07
C ALA A 103 7.64 -4.83 20.57
N SER A 104 8.74 -4.50 19.92
CA SER A 104 10.08 -4.74 20.46
C SER A 104 11.09 -3.71 19.94
N ASN A 105 11.78 -3.10 20.90
CA ASN A 105 12.79 -2.05 20.78
C ASN A 105 13.74 -2.22 19.58
N ALA A 106 13.85 -1.15 18.77
CA ALA A 106 14.87 -1.05 17.75
C ALA A 106 16.21 -0.64 18.39
N THR A 107 17.07 -1.64 18.56
CA THR A 107 18.53 -1.47 18.70
C THR A 107 19.11 -1.01 17.36
N GLU A 108 20.08 -0.12 17.49
CA GLU A 108 20.77 0.69 16.48
C GLU A 108 21.70 -0.11 15.54
N SER A 109 22.00 0.50 14.37
CA SER A 109 23.18 0.32 13.47
C SER A 109 22.98 -0.51 12.17
N PRO A 110 23.78 -0.32 11.09
CA PRO A 110 24.79 0.71 10.75
C PRO A 110 24.59 1.43 9.39
N GLU A 111 25.41 2.48 9.23
CA GLU A 111 25.78 3.29 8.04
C GLU A 111 25.41 2.82 6.62
N VAL A 112 24.75 3.71 5.87
CA VAL A 112 24.91 3.84 4.41
C VAL A 112 25.65 5.16 4.12
N LYS A 113 26.97 5.11 4.18
CA LYS A 113 27.90 6.01 3.47
C LYS A 113 27.74 5.73 1.97
N GLU A 114 27.75 6.64 1.01
CA GLU A 114 28.17 8.03 0.85
C GLU A 114 27.49 8.54 -0.44
N MET A 115 27.24 9.84 -0.56
CA MET A 115 27.84 10.67 -1.63
C MET A 115 27.38 12.12 -1.47
N ASP A 116 28.23 12.87 -0.77
CA ASP A 116 28.26 14.32 -0.58
C ASP A 116 27.64 15.16 -1.71
N LEU A 117 26.54 15.87 -1.38
CA LEU A 117 25.96 16.94 -2.20
C LEU A 117 26.64 18.31 -1.95
N ALA A 118 27.79 18.33 -1.27
CA ALA A 118 28.51 19.57 -0.92
C ALA A 118 29.29 20.20 -2.09
N LEU A 119 29.48 19.50 -3.21
CA LEU A 119 30.32 19.99 -4.31
C LEU A 119 29.61 20.95 -5.29
N LEU A 120 28.29 21.11 -5.21
CA LEU A 120 27.54 22.01 -6.10
C LEU A 120 27.50 23.48 -5.64
N MET A 121 27.99 23.82 -4.45
CA MET A 121 27.95 25.20 -3.92
C MET A 121 29.25 25.99 -4.11
N VAL A 122 30.34 25.36 -4.59
CA VAL A 122 31.63 26.04 -4.79
C VAL A 122 31.70 26.84 -6.10
N LEU A 123 30.73 26.69 -7.00
CA LEU A 123 30.70 27.43 -8.27
C LEU A 123 29.80 28.68 -8.28
N ALA A 124 29.13 29.01 -7.16
CA ALA A 124 28.18 30.12 -7.11
C ALA A 124 28.67 31.39 -6.36
N VAL A 125 29.88 31.40 -5.78
CA VAL A 125 30.41 32.59 -5.06
C VAL A 125 31.69 33.16 -5.69
N GLY A 126 32.11 32.61 -6.84
CA GLY A 126 33.22 33.13 -7.62
C GLY A 126 32.81 34.28 -8.53
N GLY A 127 32.67 35.48 -7.96
CA GLY A 127 32.82 36.72 -8.73
C GLY A 127 31.78 37.80 -8.48
N VAL A 128 32.12 38.78 -7.62
CA VAL A 128 32.08 40.19 -8.00
C VAL A 128 33.24 40.91 -7.30
N MET A 129 33.96 41.68 -8.10
CA MET A 129 35.16 42.45 -7.78
C MET A 129 34.86 43.70 -6.94
N ALA A 130 35.78 44.01 -6.03
CA ALA A 130 36.39 45.32 -5.76
C ALA A 130 35.54 46.57 -5.39
N PHE A 131 36.22 47.45 -4.61
CA PHE A 131 35.92 48.85 -4.24
C PHE A 131 34.91 49.00 -3.08
N ALA A 132 35.13 49.72 -1.98
CA ALA A 132 36.12 50.71 -1.53
C ALA A 132 36.03 50.81 0.02
N LEU A 133 37.14 50.87 0.77
CA LEU A 133 37.63 52.07 1.48
C LEU A 133 36.57 53.11 1.85
N CYS A 134 36.13 53.12 3.11
CA CYS A 134 36.18 54.30 3.99
C CYS A 134 36.05 53.87 5.46
#